data_AF-A0AAE8MZK8-F1
#
_entry.id   AF-A0AAE8MZK8-F1
#
_cell.length_a   1.000
_cell.length_b   1.000
_cell.length_c   1.000
_cell.angle_alpha   90.00
_cell.angle_beta   90.00
_cell.angle_gamma   90.00
#
_symmetry.space_group_name_H-M   'P 1'
#
loop_
_entity.id
_entity.type
_entity.pdbx_description
1 polymer ?
#
loop_
_entity_poly.entity_id
_entity_poly.type
_entity_poly.pdbx_seq_one_letter_code
_entity_poly.pdbx_strand_id
1 'polypeptide(L)'
;MLDTLSKTTGNDAQRAFLTEAFANAQTLTNLAQGMANQHQNLNADQVFDWLYGTENADLMRGRLRQTLGGIWQSTIPVEGELRGGGALTADVRVFCTHDRLREGRARANGEKRLFDPAWTILPDDEDQDQPDTIQICPWFLDYAMQQKAQFRGQFKPGKIATMITKLKLDRLATWVAYTPVDLFQLFDKVIVHELSHTRAGGQLDDVGGFSGYGWKNCRRLSTNRGDDGPHRNADTVALFTSICGLIGENGMVHEDGTFVRGPGADGGEGDDDEGGETKRRALILDENGEPIVEPPALEKRVWQFNAASLKGRPLF
;
A
#
# COMPACT_ATOMS: atom_id res chain seq x y z
N MET A 1 14.36 20.75 25.57
CA MET A 1 13.03 20.12 25.34
C MET A 1 12.50 20.46 23.94
N LEU A 2 12.54 21.72 23.49
CA LEU A 2 12.24 22.10 22.08
C LEU A 2 13.19 21.46 21.05
N ASP A 3 14.48 21.30 21.36
CA ASP A 3 15.48 20.66 20.49
C ASP A 3 15.29 19.14 20.34
N THR A 4 14.44 18.52 21.17
CA THR A 4 14.12 17.09 21.09
C THR A 4 12.93 16.83 20.16
N LEU A 5 12.01 17.80 20.04
CA LEU A 5 10.80 17.71 19.21
C LEU A 5 11.06 18.00 17.74
N SER A 6 11.99 18.90 17.42
CA SER A 6 12.42 19.14 16.02
C SER A 6 13.12 17.93 15.40
N LYS A 7 13.63 16.99 16.22
CA LYS A 7 14.30 15.77 15.77
C LYS A 7 13.33 14.61 15.48
N THR A 8 12.06 14.73 15.88
CA THR A 8 11.09 13.62 15.84
C THR A 8 9.97 13.77 14.81
N THR A 9 9.96 14.82 13.99
CA THR A 9 8.85 15.12 13.07
C THR A 9 9.31 15.48 11.65
N GLY A 10 10.49 15.02 11.22
CA GLY A 10 11.04 15.34 9.89
C GLY A 10 11.48 16.79 9.72
N ASN A 11 11.91 17.16 8.51
CA ASN A 11 12.08 18.56 8.11
C ASN A 11 10.76 19.15 7.56
N ASP A 12 10.71 20.46 7.27
CA ASP A 12 9.48 21.11 6.78
C ASP A 12 8.95 20.51 5.47
N ALA A 13 9.84 20.10 4.56
CA ALA A 13 9.44 19.48 3.29
C ALA A 13 8.81 18.10 3.51
N GLN A 14 9.36 17.30 4.43
CA GLN A 14 8.80 16.01 4.83
C GLN A 14 7.44 16.18 5.50
N ARG A 15 7.29 17.18 6.39
CA ARG A 15 5.99 17.50 7.01
C ARG A 15 4.95 17.89 5.97
N ALA A 16 5.28 18.82 5.08
CA ALA A 16 4.38 19.26 4.02
C ALA A 16 3.94 18.10 3.11
N PHE A 17 4.89 17.25 2.72
CA PHE A 17 4.60 16.06 1.92
C PHE A 17 3.64 15.09 2.63
N LEU A 18 3.82 14.89 3.94
CA LEU A 18 2.93 14.04 4.71
C LEU A 18 1.56 14.66 4.92
N THR A 19 1.48 15.97 5.16
CA THR A 19 0.19 16.68 5.20
C THR A 19 -0.60 16.45 3.92
N GLU A 20 0.05 16.53 2.76
CA GLU A 20 -0.58 16.23 1.46
C GLU A 20 -0.98 14.76 1.33
N ALA A 21 -0.09 13.82 1.71
CA ALA A 21 -0.38 12.39 1.65
C ALA A 21 -1.58 11.99 2.53
N PHE A 22 -1.70 12.58 3.73
CA PHE A 22 -2.84 12.35 4.63
C PHE A 22 -4.14 12.95 4.08
N ALA A 23 -4.09 14.14 3.49
CA ALA A 23 -5.25 14.72 2.80
C ALA A 23 -5.69 13.87 1.59
N ASN A 24 -4.73 13.28 0.87
CA ASN A 24 -5.04 12.37 -0.23
C ASN A 24 -5.63 11.05 0.27
N ALA A 25 -5.08 10.47 1.34
CA ALA A 25 -5.65 9.31 2.02
C ALA A 25 -7.11 9.58 2.46
N GLN A 26 -7.39 10.75 3.05
CA GLN A 26 -8.75 11.17 3.39
C GLN A 26 -9.70 11.15 2.19
N THR A 27 -9.24 11.71 1.06
CA THR A 27 -10.00 11.76 -0.20
C THR A 27 -10.27 10.36 -0.74
N LEU A 28 -9.26 9.48 -0.74
CA LEU A 28 -9.40 8.09 -1.19
C LEU A 28 -10.36 7.31 -0.30
N THR A 29 -10.23 7.43 1.02
CA THR A 29 -11.10 6.76 1.99
C THR A 29 -12.55 7.21 1.86
N ASN A 30 -12.81 8.51 1.70
CA ASN A 30 -14.17 9.01 1.46
C ASN A 30 -14.77 8.46 0.16
N LEU A 31 -13.98 8.41 -0.92
CA LEU A 31 -14.41 7.82 -2.19
C LEU A 31 -14.71 6.32 -2.03
N ALA A 32 -13.82 5.58 -1.39
CA ALA A 32 -13.96 4.16 -1.13
C ALA A 32 -15.18 3.85 -0.26
N GLN A 33 -15.50 4.71 0.72
CA GLN A 33 -16.69 4.57 1.55
C GLN A 33 -17.97 4.69 0.73
N GLY A 34 -18.01 5.61 -0.23
CA GLY A 34 -19.10 5.72 -1.21
C GLY A 34 -19.22 4.45 -2.07
N MET A 35 -18.10 3.95 -2.59
CA MET A 35 -18.04 2.76 -3.45
C MET A 35 -18.23 1.42 -2.71
N ALA A 36 -18.06 1.39 -1.39
CA ALA A 36 -18.37 0.23 -0.57
C ALA A 36 -19.89 -0.03 -0.46
N ASN A 37 -20.73 0.96 -0.80
CA ASN A 37 -22.16 0.73 -0.98
C ASN A 37 -22.40 -0.05 -2.28
N GLN A 38 -23.15 -1.14 -2.16
CA GLN A 38 -23.48 -1.99 -3.30
C GLN A 38 -24.21 -1.19 -4.39
N HIS A 39 -23.96 -1.53 -5.65
CA HIS A 39 -24.62 -0.97 -6.83
C HIS A 39 -24.36 0.51 -7.11
N GLN A 40 -23.40 1.13 -6.42
CA GLN A 40 -22.97 2.49 -6.76
C GLN A 40 -22.06 2.51 -7.99
N ASN A 41 -21.20 1.49 -8.15
CA ASN A 41 -20.28 1.37 -9.26
C ASN A 41 -19.95 -0.10 -9.54
N LEU A 42 -20.22 -0.58 -10.76
CA LEU A 42 -20.03 -1.99 -11.13
C LEU A 42 -18.57 -2.46 -11.03
N ASN A 43 -17.61 -1.59 -11.37
CA ASN A 43 -16.18 -1.92 -11.25
C ASN A 43 -15.78 -2.05 -9.78
N ALA A 44 -16.28 -1.16 -8.92
CA ALA A 44 -15.99 -1.23 -7.49
C ALA A 44 -16.65 -2.46 -6.83
N ASP A 45 -17.87 -2.81 -7.26
CA ASP A 45 -18.54 -4.03 -6.80
C ASP A 45 -17.75 -5.28 -7.19
N GLN A 46 -17.25 -5.34 -8.43
CA GLN A 46 -16.42 -6.44 -8.89
C GLN A 46 -15.11 -6.55 -8.09
N VAL A 47 -14.44 -5.42 -7.83
CA VAL A 47 -13.22 -5.38 -7.02
C VAL A 47 -13.51 -5.80 -5.57
N PHE A 48 -14.64 -5.36 -5.02
CA PHE A 48 -15.09 -5.79 -3.70
C PHE A 48 -15.22 -7.32 -3.65
N ASP A 49 -15.91 -7.92 -4.62
CA ASP A 49 -16.10 -9.37 -4.69
C ASP A 49 -14.76 -10.12 -4.81
N TRP A 50 -13.80 -9.58 -5.55
CA TRP A 50 -12.46 -10.18 -5.67
C TRP A 50 -11.66 -10.15 -4.36
N LEU A 51 -11.80 -9.08 -3.56
CA LEU A 51 -11.01 -8.85 -2.35
C LEU A 51 -11.68 -9.38 -1.07
N TYR A 52 -13.01 -9.33 -0.98
CA TYR A 52 -13.77 -9.72 0.21
C TYR A 52 -14.58 -11.01 0.03
N GLY A 53 -14.76 -11.46 -1.22
CA GLY A 53 -15.61 -12.59 -1.56
C GLY A 53 -17.09 -12.21 -1.59
N THR A 54 -17.92 -13.14 -2.04
CA THR A 54 -19.38 -12.93 -2.23
C THR A 54 -20.22 -13.41 -1.04
N GLU A 55 -19.64 -14.19 -0.13
CA GLU A 55 -20.35 -14.71 1.03
C GLU A 55 -20.45 -13.63 2.12
N ASN A 56 -21.66 -13.39 2.65
CA ASN A 56 -21.92 -12.33 3.64
C ASN A 56 -21.44 -10.94 3.17
N ALA A 57 -21.54 -10.65 1.87
CA ALA A 57 -21.06 -9.40 1.29
C ALA A 57 -21.59 -8.15 2.02
N ASP A 58 -22.85 -8.14 2.45
CA ASP A 58 -23.44 -7.02 3.19
C ASP A 58 -22.74 -6.77 4.53
N LEU A 59 -22.42 -7.85 5.27
CA LEU A 59 -21.67 -7.76 6.52
C LEU A 59 -20.26 -7.23 6.26
N MET A 60 -19.59 -7.75 5.22
CA MET A 60 -18.24 -7.33 4.86
C MET A 60 -18.19 -5.86 4.42
N ARG A 61 -19.18 -5.40 3.64
CA ARG A 61 -19.34 -3.98 3.28
C ARG A 61 -19.62 -3.11 4.50
N GLY A 62 -20.45 -3.60 5.42
CA GLY A 62 -20.70 -2.94 6.70
C GLY A 62 -19.41 -2.71 7.50
N ARG A 63 -18.61 -3.77 7.68
CA ARG A 63 -17.30 -3.71 8.36
C ARG A 63 -16.33 -2.78 7.63
N LEU A 64 -16.21 -2.91 6.31
CA LEU A 64 -15.36 -2.04 5.51
C LEU A 64 -15.74 -0.57 5.67
N ARG A 65 -17.03 -0.21 5.60
CA ARG A 65 -17.49 1.17 5.82
C ARG A 65 -17.17 1.69 7.22
N GLN A 66 -17.29 0.84 8.24
CA GLN A 66 -16.93 1.21 9.61
C GLN A 66 -15.43 1.54 9.71
N THR A 67 -14.58 0.65 9.19
CA THR A 67 -13.13 0.87 9.12
C THR A 67 -12.78 2.13 8.34
N LEU A 68 -13.34 2.33 7.15
CA LEU A 68 -13.10 3.51 6.32
C LEU A 68 -13.55 4.79 7.04
N GLY A 69 -14.68 4.77 7.76
CA GLY A 69 -15.14 5.90 8.56
C GLY A 69 -14.13 6.30 9.65
N GLY A 70 -13.54 5.32 10.34
CA GLY A 70 -12.53 5.60 11.36
C GLY A 70 -11.16 5.99 10.80
N ILE A 71 -10.75 5.41 9.67
CA ILE A 71 -9.58 5.88 8.90
C ILE A 71 -9.78 7.35 8.52
N TRP A 72 -10.93 7.71 7.95
CA TRP A 72 -11.24 9.09 7.55
C TRP A 72 -11.13 10.07 8.73
N GLN A 73 -11.59 9.69 9.92
CA GLN A 73 -11.43 10.51 11.14
C GLN A 73 -9.96 10.67 11.55
N SER A 74 -9.12 9.67 11.29
CA SER A 74 -7.70 9.64 11.65
C SER A 74 -6.77 10.22 10.59
N THR A 75 -7.31 10.63 9.44
CA THR A 75 -6.52 11.28 8.37
C THR A 75 -6.22 12.75 8.63
N ILE A 76 -6.75 13.34 9.70
CA ILE A 76 -6.36 14.68 10.13
C ILE A 76 -5.01 14.54 10.84
N PRO A 77 -3.88 14.91 10.20
CA PRO A 77 -2.58 14.70 10.80
C PRO A 77 -2.49 15.58 12.05
N VAL A 78 -2.11 14.98 13.17
CA VAL A 78 -1.80 15.79 14.33
C VAL A 78 -0.41 16.36 14.16
N GLU A 79 -0.30 17.68 14.11
CA GLU A 79 0.97 18.39 14.01
C GLU A 79 1.76 18.26 15.32
N GLY A 80 2.41 17.11 15.55
CA GLY A 80 3.65 16.95 16.30
C GLY A 80 3.76 17.53 17.72
N GLU A 81 2.68 18.03 18.32
CA GLU A 81 2.70 18.41 19.73
C GLU A 81 2.99 17.16 20.57
N LEU A 82 3.65 17.33 21.72
CA LEU A 82 4.00 16.22 22.62
C LEU A 82 2.81 15.31 22.97
N ARG A 83 1.60 15.85 22.89
CA ARG A 83 0.31 15.20 23.17
C ARG A 83 -0.58 15.12 21.93
N GLY A 84 0.02 14.98 20.75
CA GLY A 84 -0.73 14.94 19.50
C GLY A 84 -1.90 13.96 19.58
N GLY A 85 -3.10 14.42 19.20
CA GLY A 85 -4.30 13.60 19.09
C GLY A 85 -4.95 13.27 20.43
N GLY A 86 -6.27 13.18 20.45
CA GLY A 86 -6.96 12.53 21.56
C GLY A 86 -6.83 11.01 21.46
N ALA A 87 -7.30 10.29 22.48
CA ALA A 87 -7.38 8.82 22.53
C ALA A 87 -8.06 8.15 21.30
N LEU A 88 -8.76 8.92 20.48
CA LEU A 88 -9.53 8.45 19.32
C LEU A 88 -8.89 8.80 17.97
N THR A 89 -7.71 9.44 17.97
CA THR A 89 -7.05 9.90 16.75
C THR A 89 -5.65 9.32 16.65
N ALA A 90 -5.24 8.96 15.44
CA ALA A 90 -3.86 8.63 15.15
C ALA A 90 -2.99 9.90 15.21
N ASP A 91 -1.91 9.83 15.98
CA ASP A 91 -0.79 10.76 15.92
C ASP A 91 0.24 10.23 14.91
N VAL A 92 0.67 11.08 14.00
CA VAL A 92 1.58 10.70 12.92
C VAL A 92 2.95 11.20 13.29
N ARG A 93 3.84 10.28 13.63
CA ARG A 93 5.19 10.63 14.09
C ARG A 93 6.23 10.15 13.10
N VAL A 94 6.93 11.11 12.50
CA VAL A 94 8.02 10.85 11.56
C VAL A 94 9.33 10.69 12.31
N PHE A 95 9.61 9.48 12.77
CA PHE A 95 10.87 9.22 13.45
C PHE A 95 12.02 9.12 12.43
N CYS A 96 12.88 10.14 12.45
CA CYS A 96 14.01 10.30 11.52
C CYS A 96 15.30 9.56 11.90
N THR A 97 15.30 8.69 12.91
CA THR A 97 16.56 8.06 13.36
C THR A 97 16.52 6.55 13.26
N HIS A 98 17.55 6.01 12.59
CA HIS A 98 17.89 4.59 12.61
C HIS A 98 18.06 4.06 14.06
N ASP A 99 18.22 4.96 15.03
CA ASP A 99 18.35 4.63 16.45
C ASP A 99 17.07 4.01 17.03
N ARG A 100 15.87 4.46 16.62
CA ARG A 100 14.63 3.77 17.03
C ARG A 100 14.37 2.46 16.28
N LEU A 101 14.95 2.27 15.09
CA LEU A 101 15.02 0.94 14.46
C LEU A 101 15.94 -0.02 15.23
N ARG A 102 16.86 0.49 16.07
CA ARG A 102 17.65 -0.33 17.01
C ARG A 102 16.90 -0.59 18.33
N GLU A 103 16.11 0.37 18.80
CA GLU A 103 15.30 0.24 20.04
C GLU A 103 14.02 -0.58 19.82
N GLY A 104 13.44 -0.51 18.62
CA GLY A 104 12.39 -1.39 18.12
C GLY A 104 12.95 -2.78 17.85
N ARG A 105 13.15 -3.53 18.94
CA ARG A 105 13.59 -4.93 19.02
C ARG A 105 13.81 -5.60 17.65
N ALA A 106 15.07 -5.95 17.37
CA ALA A 106 15.35 -7.16 16.61
C ALA A 106 14.36 -8.24 17.08
N ARG A 107 13.84 -9.08 16.18
CA ARG A 107 13.01 -10.22 16.61
C ARG A 107 13.73 -10.92 17.76
N ALA A 108 13.02 -11.58 18.67
CA ALA A 108 13.63 -12.16 19.88
C ALA A 108 14.84 -13.08 19.58
N ASN A 109 14.98 -13.54 18.34
CA ASN A 109 16.08 -14.34 17.79
C ASN A 109 17.27 -13.53 17.18
N GLY A 110 17.26 -12.20 17.22
CA GLY A 110 18.35 -11.35 16.70
C GLY A 110 18.30 -11.06 15.19
N GLU A 111 17.27 -11.51 14.47
CA GLU A 111 17.07 -11.15 13.07
C GLU A 111 16.89 -9.64 12.92
N LYS A 112 17.64 -9.08 11.96
CA LYS A 112 17.38 -7.72 11.48
C LYS A 112 16.01 -7.73 10.80
N ARG A 113 15.08 -6.88 11.25
CA ARG A 113 13.87 -6.61 10.48
C ARG A 113 14.31 -6.12 9.10
N LEU A 114 13.93 -6.85 8.06
CA LEU A 114 13.97 -6.33 6.70
C LEU A 114 13.07 -5.09 6.63
N PHE A 115 13.40 -4.19 5.71
CA PHE A 115 12.92 -2.82 5.61
C PHE A 115 11.40 -2.70 5.46
N ASP A 116 10.67 -2.64 6.57
CA ASP A 116 9.26 -2.26 6.57
C ASP A 116 9.12 -0.77 6.17
N PRO A 117 8.17 -0.40 5.28
CA PRO A 117 7.99 0.98 4.83
C PRO A 117 7.46 1.90 5.93
N ALA A 118 6.63 1.36 6.81
CA ALA A 118 6.05 2.02 7.98
C ALA A 118 5.56 0.95 8.98
N TRP A 119 5.12 1.39 10.16
CA TRP A 119 4.38 0.56 11.11
C TRP A 119 3.55 1.42 12.06
N THR A 120 2.49 0.83 12.61
CA THR A 120 1.64 1.43 13.65
C THR A 120 1.96 0.87 15.03
N ILE A 121 1.99 1.75 16.04
CA ILE A 121 2.14 1.43 17.46
C ILE A 121 0.83 1.82 18.14
N LEU A 122 0.17 0.83 18.73
CA LEU A 122 -0.97 1.05 19.61
C LEU A 122 -0.47 1.26 21.05
N PRO A 123 -1.06 2.17 21.82
CA PRO A 123 -0.76 2.27 23.25
C PRO A 123 -1.23 1.02 23.99
N ASP A 124 -0.53 0.67 25.06
CA ASP A 124 -0.92 -0.42 25.96
C ASP A 124 -2.23 -0.07 26.72
N ASP A 125 -2.85 -1.05 27.35
CA ASP A 125 -4.11 -0.88 28.08
C ASP A 125 -4.03 0.16 29.22
N GLU A 126 -2.84 0.36 29.79
CA GLU A 126 -2.60 1.36 30.85
C GLU A 126 -2.49 2.79 30.30
N ASP A 127 -2.29 2.94 28.99
CA ASP A 127 -2.01 4.18 28.27
C ASP A 127 -3.11 4.51 27.24
N GLN A 128 -4.36 4.07 27.45
CA GLN A 128 -5.46 4.28 26.49
C GLN A 128 -5.73 5.76 26.15
N ASP A 129 -5.33 6.70 27.00
CA ASP A 129 -5.43 8.13 26.75
C ASP A 129 -4.37 8.67 25.77
N GLN A 130 -3.32 7.88 25.47
CA GLN A 130 -2.31 8.21 24.48
C GLN A 130 -2.87 8.01 23.06
N PRO A 131 -2.36 8.74 22.06
CA PRO A 131 -2.73 8.52 20.67
C PRO A 131 -2.12 7.22 20.12
N ASP A 132 -2.71 6.70 19.05
CA ASP A 132 -2.03 5.69 18.22
C ASP A 132 -0.89 6.36 17.47
N THR A 133 0.24 5.69 17.24
CA THR A 133 1.39 6.29 16.56
C THR A 133 1.68 5.58 15.24
N ILE A 134 1.66 6.32 14.13
CA ILE A 134 2.18 5.84 12.85
C ILE A 134 3.63 6.28 12.69
N GLN A 135 4.53 5.34 12.43
CA GLN A 135 5.95 5.60 12.16
C GLN A 135 6.31 5.23 10.72
N ILE A 136 6.85 6.18 9.97
CA ILE A 136 7.28 5.99 8.58
C ILE A 136 8.81 5.90 8.51
N CYS A 137 9.32 4.91 7.78
CA CYS A 137 10.76 4.76 7.58
C CYS A 137 11.34 5.92 6.75
N PRO A 138 12.50 6.50 7.14
CA PRO A 138 13.11 7.60 6.38
C PRO A 138 13.40 7.25 4.93
N TRP A 139 13.95 6.05 4.67
CA TRP A 139 14.27 5.61 3.31
C TRP A 139 13.02 5.56 2.42
N PHE A 140 11.87 5.16 2.98
CA PHE A 140 10.63 5.01 2.23
C PHE A 140 9.99 6.38 1.98
N LEU A 141 10.03 7.28 2.97
CA LEU A 141 9.62 8.66 2.81
C LEU A 141 10.45 9.40 1.77
N ASP A 142 11.78 9.29 1.83
CA ASP A 142 12.69 9.88 0.85
C ASP A 142 12.42 9.33 -0.56
N TYR A 143 12.20 8.01 -0.66
CA TYR A 143 11.81 7.36 -1.90
C TYR A 143 10.47 7.90 -2.44
N ALA A 144 9.46 8.06 -1.59
CA ALA A 144 8.13 8.54 -1.97
C ALA A 144 8.18 9.99 -2.45
N MET A 145 8.89 10.86 -1.72
CA MET A 145 9.10 12.26 -2.09
C MET A 145 9.82 12.42 -3.44
N GLN A 146 10.67 11.47 -3.82
CA GLN A 146 11.36 11.48 -5.12
C GLN A 146 10.50 10.99 -6.29
N GLN A 147 9.36 10.36 -6.04
CA GLN A 147 8.50 9.91 -7.13
C GLN A 147 7.92 11.13 -7.85
N LYS A 148 7.94 11.12 -9.19
CA LYS A 148 7.27 12.18 -9.96
C LYS A 148 5.76 12.06 -9.84
N ALA A 149 5.27 10.82 -9.82
CA ALA A 149 3.87 10.49 -9.58
C ALA A 149 3.64 10.26 -8.09
N GLN A 150 3.71 11.35 -7.32
CA GLN A 150 3.57 11.29 -5.86
C GLN A 150 2.16 10.82 -5.48
N PHE A 151 1.16 11.37 -6.16
CA PHE A 151 -0.26 11.17 -5.91
C PHE A 151 -1.02 10.98 -7.23
N ARG A 152 -2.35 10.88 -7.15
CA ARG A 152 -3.30 10.68 -8.27
C ARG A 152 -2.82 11.16 -9.66
N GLY A 153 -3.07 10.33 -10.70
CA GLY A 153 -2.99 10.79 -12.09
C GLY A 153 -1.64 10.73 -12.84
N GLN A 154 -0.48 10.40 -12.25
CA GLN A 154 0.81 10.55 -12.97
C GLN A 154 1.63 9.27 -13.30
N PHE A 155 1.08 8.09 -13.04
CA PHE A 155 1.75 6.81 -13.28
C PHE A 155 1.79 6.42 -14.78
N LYS A 156 2.99 6.30 -15.36
CA LYS A 156 3.18 5.73 -16.71
C LYS A 156 3.50 4.24 -16.59
N PRO A 157 2.79 3.32 -17.28
CA PRO A 157 3.02 1.86 -17.16
C PRO A 157 4.49 1.43 -17.36
N GLY A 158 5.22 2.08 -18.27
CA GLY A 158 6.64 1.80 -18.51
C GLY A 158 7.57 2.13 -17.33
N LYS A 159 7.13 2.93 -16.35
CA LYS A 159 7.93 3.28 -15.17
C LYS A 159 7.84 2.24 -14.05
N ILE A 160 6.91 1.28 -14.12
CA ILE A 160 6.79 0.19 -13.13
C ILE A 160 8.09 -0.60 -13.04
N ALA A 161 8.65 -0.99 -14.20
CA ALA A 161 9.91 -1.72 -14.26
C ALA A 161 11.02 -0.89 -13.59
N THR A 162 11.16 0.39 -13.94
CA THR A 162 12.16 1.29 -13.35
C THR A 162 11.98 1.47 -11.84
N MET A 163 10.73 1.54 -11.37
CA MET A 163 10.42 1.67 -9.95
C MET A 163 10.93 0.47 -9.15
N ILE A 164 10.64 -0.74 -9.64
CA ILE A 164 11.11 -2.00 -9.03
C ILE A 164 12.64 -2.06 -9.05
N THR A 165 13.28 -1.62 -10.14
CA THR A 165 14.75 -1.59 -10.21
C THR A 165 15.40 -0.65 -9.18
N LYS A 166 14.76 0.50 -8.88
CA LYS A 166 15.28 1.50 -7.94
C LYS A 166 15.09 1.11 -6.48
N LEU A 167 14.03 0.37 -6.17
CA LEU A 167 13.73 -0.06 -4.81
C LEU A 167 14.71 -1.10 -4.25
N LYS A 168 15.65 -1.62 -5.07
CA LYS A 168 16.59 -2.70 -4.72
C LYS A 168 15.92 -3.92 -4.06
N LEU A 169 14.59 -4.03 -4.20
CA LEU A 169 13.85 -5.22 -3.87
C LEU A 169 14.36 -6.32 -4.78
N ASP A 170 14.51 -7.54 -4.27
CA ASP A 170 14.94 -8.68 -5.05
C ASP A 170 14.03 -8.81 -6.28
N ARG A 171 14.54 -8.36 -7.43
CA ARG A 171 13.75 -8.10 -8.65
C ARG A 171 12.88 -9.29 -9.00
N LEU A 172 13.37 -10.52 -8.77
CA LEU A 172 12.69 -11.75 -9.11
C LEU A 172 11.56 -12.07 -8.14
N ALA A 173 11.80 -11.96 -6.83
CA ALA A 173 10.80 -12.24 -5.81
C ALA A 173 9.66 -11.20 -5.86
N THR A 174 10.02 -9.93 -6.07
CA THR A 174 9.06 -8.82 -6.12
C THR A 174 8.21 -8.84 -7.38
N TRP A 175 8.77 -9.21 -8.56
CA TRP A 175 7.97 -9.36 -9.78
C TRP A 175 6.96 -10.51 -9.72
N VAL A 176 7.31 -11.61 -9.06
CA VAL A 176 6.40 -12.75 -8.94
C VAL A 176 5.29 -12.45 -7.93
N ALA A 177 5.61 -11.72 -6.85
CA ALA A 177 4.69 -11.44 -5.77
C ALA A 177 3.73 -10.27 -6.05
N TYR A 178 4.20 -9.19 -6.67
CA TYR A 178 3.42 -7.95 -6.85
C TYR A 178 2.91 -7.76 -8.28
N THR A 179 1.70 -7.22 -8.39
CA THR A 179 1.05 -6.85 -9.66
C THR A 179 1.13 -5.34 -9.88
N PRO A 180 0.83 -4.82 -11.08
CA PRO A 180 0.82 -3.38 -11.33
C PRO A 180 -0.04 -2.56 -10.35
N VAL A 181 -1.21 -3.07 -9.95
CA VAL A 181 -2.09 -2.38 -8.99
C VAL A 181 -1.46 -2.28 -7.59
N ASP A 182 -0.52 -3.16 -7.24
CA ASP A 182 0.18 -3.10 -5.95
C ASP A 182 1.13 -1.90 -5.85
N LEU A 183 1.58 -1.39 -6.99
CA LEU A 183 2.53 -0.28 -7.09
C LEU A 183 1.85 1.04 -7.40
N PHE A 184 0.57 1.01 -7.82
CA PHE A 184 -0.24 2.19 -8.01
C PHE A 184 -0.49 2.86 -6.66
N GLN A 185 -0.20 4.16 -6.58
CA GLN A 185 -0.36 4.96 -5.35
C GLN A 185 0.28 4.32 -4.11
N LEU A 186 1.47 3.73 -4.28
CA LEU A 186 2.12 2.93 -3.24
C LEU A 186 2.20 3.65 -1.88
N PHE A 187 2.57 4.94 -1.87
CA PHE A 187 2.68 5.69 -0.62
C PHE A 187 1.32 5.93 0.05
N ASP A 188 0.31 6.38 -0.71
CA ASP A 188 -1.05 6.58 -0.20
C ASP A 188 -1.63 5.29 0.38
N LYS A 189 -1.39 4.17 -0.30
CA LYS A 189 -1.81 2.86 0.14
C LYS A 189 -1.17 2.49 1.47
N VAL A 190 0.13 2.75 1.64
CA VAL A 190 0.81 2.54 2.93
C VAL A 190 0.17 3.41 4.02
N ILE A 191 -0.14 4.67 3.75
CA ILE A 191 -0.82 5.52 4.75
C ILE A 191 -2.18 4.93 5.16
N VAL A 192 -3.01 4.50 4.21
CA VAL A 192 -4.31 3.86 4.51
C VAL A 192 -4.13 2.53 5.25
N HIS A 193 -3.13 1.74 4.88
CA HIS A 193 -2.77 0.49 5.55
C HIS A 193 -2.43 0.74 7.03
N GLU A 194 -1.49 1.64 7.30
CA GLU A 194 -1.09 1.97 8.67
C GLU A 194 -2.25 2.54 9.49
N LEU A 195 -3.08 3.39 8.88
CA LEU A 195 -4.28 3.93 9.53
C LEU A 195 -5.29 2.85 9.87
N SER A 196 -5.36 1.74 9.12
CA SER A 196 -6.27 0.64 9.43
C SER A 196 -5.86 -0.17 10.67
N HIS A 197 -4.57 -0.13 11.05
CA HIS A 197 -4.08 -0.70 12.31
C HIS A 197 -4.46 0.11 13.55
N THR A 198 -4.83 1.38 13.39
CA THR A 198 -5.21 2.26 14.51
C THR A 198 -6.52 1.80 15.16
N ARG A 199 -6.80 2.23 16.40
CA ARG A 199 -8.06 1.98 17.10
C ARG A 199 -9.26 2.48 16.30
N ALA A 200 -9.16 3.68 15.74
CA ALA A 200 -10.19 4.22 14.87
C ALA A 200 -10.32 3.41 13.57
N GLY A 201 -9.20 2.99 12.97
CA GLY A 201 -9.18 2.10 11.80
C GLY A 201 -9.72 0.69 12.03
N GLY A 202 -10.00 0.32 13.27
CA GLY A 202 -10.56 -0.98 13.65
C GLY A 202 -9.53 -2.04 14.03
N GLN A 203 -8.27 -1.64 14.27
CA GLN A 203 -7.20 -2.52 14.75
C GLN A 203 -7.08 -3.77 13.87
N LEU A 204 -6.97 -3.54 12.56
CA LEU A 204 -6.78 -4.62 11.60
C LEU A 204 -5.39 -5.24 11.78
N ASP A 205 -5.24 -6.48 11.34
CA ASP A 205 -4.00 -7.24 11.37
C ASP A 205 -3.35 -7.27 9.99
N ASP A 206 -2.07 -7.64 9.95
CA ASP A 206 -1.41 -8.15 8.74
C ASP A 206 -1.66 -9.65 8.62
N VAL A 207 -2.85 -10.02 8.15
CA VAL A 207 -3.32 -11.41 8.15
C VAL A 207 -2.36 -12.27 7.31
N GLY A 208 -1.67 -13.22 7.96
CA GLY A 208 -0.67 -14.06 7.31
C GLY A 208 0.70 -13.39 7.09
N GLY A 209 0.96 -12.25 7.74
CA GLY A 209 2.20 -11.48 7.62
C GLY A 209 2.49 -11.12 6.16
N PHE A 210 3.72 -11.37 5.69
CA PHE A 210 4.11 -11.17 4.29
C PHE A 210 3.19 -11.83 3.25
N SER A 211 2.48 -12.91 3.63
CA SER A 211 1.56 -13.62 2.75
C SER A 211 0.16 -13.01 2.65
N GLY A 212 -0.08 -11.91 3.37
CA GLY A 212 -1.28 -11.08 3.33
C GLY A 212 -1.15 -9.79 2.53
N TYR A 213 0.05 -9.46 2.04
CA TYR A 213 0.31 -8.25 1.26
C TYR A 213 0.23 -8.48 -0.25
N GLY A 214 -0.35 -7.53 -0.95
CA GLY A 214 -0.44 -7.47 -2.40
C GLY A 214 -1.67 -8.18 -2.96
N TRP A 215 -2.02 -7.81 -4.19
CA TRP A 215 -3.24 -8.18 -4.89
C TRP A 215 -3.53 -9.68 -4.84
N LYS A 216 -2.55 -10.50 -5.22
CA LYS A 216 -2.71 -11.96 -5.29
C LYS A 216 -3.01 -12.56 -3.91
N ASN A 217 -2.38 -12.03 -2.87
CA ASN A 217 -2.52 -12.50 -1.51
C ASN A 217 -3.85 -12.06 -0.89
N CYS A 218 -4.21 -10.78 -1.03
CA CYS A 218 -5.51 -10.26 -0.59
C CYS A 218 -6.68 -10.98 -1.28
N ARG A 219 -6.54 -11.28 -2.59
CA ARG A 219 -7.51 -12.12 -3.30
C ARG A 219 -7.58 -13.55 -2.78
N ARG A 220 -6.46 -14.15 -2.39
CA ARG A 220 -6.48 -15.47 -1.74
C ARG A 220 -7.15 -15.42 -0.37
N LEU A 221 -6.98 -14.33 0.39
CA LEU A 221 -7.68 -14.14 1.67
C LEU A 221 -9.20 -14.01 1.49
N SER A 222 -9.70 -13.59 0.32
CA SER A 222 -11.14 -13.48 0.06
C SER A 222 -11.92 -14.80 0.19
N THR A 223 -11.22 -15.94 0.12
CA THR A 223 -11.80 -17.26 0.35
C THR A 223 -11.79 -17.69 1.82
N ASN A 224 -11.09 -16.97 2.70
CA ASN A 224 -10.99 -17.27 4.12
C ASN A 224 -12.10 -16.60 4.93
N ARG A 225 -12.36 -17.12 6.13
CA ARG A 225 -13.40 -16.65 7.05
C ARG A 225 -12.86 -16.53 8.47
N GLY A 226 -13.60 -15.83 9.33
CA GLY A 226 -13.19 -15.60 10.71
C GLY A 226 -12.00 -14.66 10.80
N ASP A 227 -11.12 -14.91 11.74
CA ASP A 227 -10.00 -14.02 12.09
C ASP A 227 -8.94 -13.93 10.97
N ASP A 228 -8.85 -14.96 10.12
CA ASP A 228 -7.97 -14.98 8.94
C ASP A 228 -8.64 -14.43 7.67
N GLY A 229 -9.78 -13.75 7.83
CA GLY A 229 -10.59 -13.22 6.73
C GLY A 229 -10.06 -11.90 6.16
N PRO A 230 -10.53 -11.52 4.96
CA PRO A 230 -10.08 -10.31 4.27
C PRO A 230 -10.49 -9.01 4.99
N HIS A 231 -11.54 -9.08 5.80
CA HIS A 231 -12.06 -7.96 6.60
C HIS A 231 -11.23 -7.67 7.85
N ARG A 232 -10.29 -8.55 8.21
CA ARG A 232 -9.30 -8.33 9.26
C ARG A 232 -7.96 -7.85 8.71
N ASN A 233 -7.77 -7.87 7.39
CA ASN A 233 -6.48 -7.58 6.77
C ASN A 233 -6.35 -6.11 6.36
N ALA A 234 -5.33 -5.43 6.89
CA ALA A 234 -5.03 -4.03 6.61
C ALA A 234 -4.80 -3.75 5.11
N ASP A 235 -4.00 -4.60 4.44
CA ASP A 235 -3.67 -4.40 3.02
C ASP A 235 -4.87 -4.64 2.08
N THR A 236 -5.86 -5.43 2.48
CA THR A 236 -7.10 -5.58 1.70
C THR A 236 -7.88 -4.26 1.66
N VAL A 237 -7.99 -3.57 2.80
CA VAL A 237 -8.63 -2.25 2.89
C VAL A 237 -7.86 -1.22 2.08
N ALA A 238 -6.53 -1.21 2.21
CA ALA A 238 -5.66 -0.28 1.52
C ALA A 238 -5.73 -0.45 -0.01
N LEU A 239 -5.68 -1.70 -0.51
CA LEU A 239 -5.85 -2.01 -1.93
C LEU A 239 -7.22 -1.60 -2.45
N PHE A 240 -8.30 -1.95 -1.76
CA PHE A 240 -9.65 -1.54 -2.17
C PHE A 240 -9.74 -0.02 -2.28
N THR A 241 -9.22 0.70 -1.28
CA THR A 241 -9.23 2.17 -1.23
C THR A 241 -8.46 2.81 -2.38
N SER A 242 -7.26 2.31 -2.68
CA SER A 242 -6.45 2.80 -3.81
C SER A 242 -7.13 2.52 -5.16
N ILE A 243 -7.73 1.33 -5.33
CA ILE A 243 -8.44 0.97 -6.56
C ILE A 243 -9.70 1.82 -6.75
N CYS A 244 -10.43 2.14 -5.69
CA CYS A 244 -11.53 3.10 -5.76
C CYS A 244 -11.05 4.48 -6.26
N GLY A 245 -9.85 4.90 -5.85
CA GLY A 245 -9.16 6.07 -6.41
C GLY A 245 -9.01 6.00 -7.92
N LEU A 246 -8.46 4.88 -8.43
CA LEU A 246 -8.32 4.64 -9.86
C LEU A 246 -9.66 4.65 -10.59
N ILE A 247 -10.70 4.00 -10.03
CA ILE A 247 -12.05 3.95 -10.61
C ILE A 247 -12.67 5.35 -10.65
N GLY A 248 -12.43 6.19 -9.63
CA GLY A 248 -12.86 7.58 -9.63
C GLY A 248 -12.24 8.43 -10.75
N GLU A 249 -11.07 8.02 -11.26
CA GLU A 249 -10.41 8.58 -12.44
C GLU A 249 -10.84 7.89 -13.75
N ASN A 250 -11.98 7.20 -13.73
CA ASN A 250 -12.52 6.38 -14.83
C ASN A 250 -11.61 5.21 -15.23
N GLY A 251 -10.67 4.81 -14.37
CA GLY A 251 -9.85 3.62 -14.59
C GLY A 251 -10.59 2.34 -14.23
N MET A 252 -9.94 1.21 -14.52
CA MET A 252 -10.44 -0.13 -14.20
C MET A 252 -9.28 -1.06 -13.84
N VAL A 253 -9.56 -2.00 -12.96
CA VAL A 253 -8.62 -3.08 -12.58
C VAL A 253 -9.12 -4.38 -13.17
N HIS A 254 -8.19 -5.17 -13.70
CA HIS A 254 -8.45 -6.51 -14.17
C HIS A 254 -8.18 -7.53 -13.07
N GLU A 255 -8.76 -8.71 -13.21
CA GLU A 255 -8.66 -9.78 -12.22
C GLU A 255 -7.19 -10.20 -11.92
N ASP A 256 -6.30 -10.06 -12.89
CA ASP A 256 -4.86 -10.36 -12.77
C ASP A 256 -4.04 -9.28 -12.05
N GLY A 257 -4.68 -8.18 -11.65
CA GLY A 257 -4.04 -7.05 -10.96
C GLY A 257 -3.36 -6.05 -11.90
N THR A 258 -3.54 -6.21 -13.22
CA THR A 258 -3.26 -5.14 -14.19
C THR A 258 -4.40 -4.12 -14.16
N PHE A 259 -4.15 -2.92 -14.71
CA PHE A 259 -5.16 -1.88 -14.72
C PHE A 259 -5.03 -0.98 -15.96
N VAL A 260 -6.14 -0.35 -16.32
CA VAL A 260 -6.24 0.65 -17.40
C VAL A 260 -6.73 1.95 -16.80
N ARG A 261 -6.23 3.08 -17.30
CA ARG A 261 -6.67 4.41 -16.89
C ARG A 261 -7.83 4.89 -17.73
N GLY A 262 -8.66 5.74 -17.14
CA GLY A 262 -9.76 6.36 -17.86
C GLY A 262 -9.28 7.37 -18.92
N PRO A 263 -10.13 7.67 -19.92
CA PRO A 263 -9.80 8.55 -21.06
C PRO A 263 -9.49 10.03 -20.73
N GLY A 264 -9.30 10.40 -19.46
CA GLY A 264 -8.88 11.74 -19.02
C GLY A 264 -7.62 11.77 -18.15
N ALA A 265 -7.00 10.62 -17.87
CA ALA A 265 -5.83 10.54 -17.00
C ALA A 265 -4.49 10.88 -17.72
N ASP A 266 -4.53 11.02 -19.05
CA ASP A 266 -3.35 11.38 -19.86
C ASP A 266 -3.19 12.91 -19.99
N GLY A 267 -3.76 13.68 -19.05
CA GLY A 267 -3.75 15.15 -19.02
C GLY A 267 -2.38 15.81 -18.78
N GLY A 268 -1.30 15.24 -19.29
CA GLY A 268 -0.09 15.98 -19.60
C GLY A 268 0.04 16.07 -21.11
N GLU A 269 -0.14 17.27 -21.65
CA GLU A 269 0.29 17.66 -22.99
C GLU A 269 1.70 17.10 -23.24
N GLY A 270 1.76 15.97 -23.93
CA GLY A 270 2.95 15.58 -24.65
C GLY A 270 2.93 16.39 -25.93
N ASP A 271 3.72 17.46 -25.95
CA ASP A 271 4.39 17.94 -27.17
C ASP A 271 5.26 16.80 -27.73
N ASP A 272 4.64 15.72 -28.18
CA ASP A 272 5.27 14.73 -29.03
C ASP A 272 4.92 15.13 -30.47
N ASP A 273 5.66 16.15 -30.90
CA ASP A 273 5.82 16.58 -32.29
C ASP A 273 6.24 15.40 -33.18
N GLU A 274 5.90 15.57 -34.45
CA GLU A 274 5.67 14.57 -35.48
C GLU A 274 6.82 13.58 -35.77
N GLY A 275 6.43 12.33 -36.06
CA GLY A 275 7.33 11.35 -36.64
C GLY A 275 6.61 10.04 -36.99
N GLY A 276 5.86 10.05 -38.08
CA GLY A 276 5.22 8.86 -38.65
C GLY A 276 6.24 7.81 -39.09
N GLU A 277 6.70 6.98 -38.16
CA GLU A 277 7.39 5.72 -38.45
C GLU A 277 6.58 4.55 -37.91
N THR A 278 6.45 3.52 -38.75
CA THR A 278 5.75 2.26 -38.48
C THR A 278 6.22 1.68 -37.15
N LYS A 279 5.29 1.53 -36.19
CA LYS A 279 5.51 0.97 -34.84
C LYS A 279 6.30 -0.35 -34.89
N ARG A 280 7.63 -0.26 -34.80
CA ARG A 280 8.48 -1.36 -34.35
C ARG A 280 8.24 -1.50 -32.85
N ARG A 281 7.92 -2.72 -32.39
CA ARG A 281 7.90 -3.06 -30.96
C ARG A 281 9.18 -2.53 -30.31
N ALA A 282 9.03 -1.64 -29.33
CA ALA A 282 10.16 -1.14 -28.56
C ALA A 282 10.85 -2.34 -27.88
N LEU A 283 12.09 -2.61 -28.28
CA LEU A 283 12.95 -3.59 -27.63
C LEU A 283 13.30 -3.06 -26.25
N ILE A 284 12.87 -3.77 -25.21
CA ILE A 284 13.30 -3.49 -23.84
C ILE A 284 14.71 -4.08 -23.72
N LEU A 285 15.69 -3.23 -23.41
CA LEU A 285 17.08 -3.64 -23.23
C LEU A 285 17.40 -3.80 -21.74
N ASP A 286 18.30 -4.72 -21.40
CA ASP A 286 18.83 -4.87 -20.05
C ASP A 286 19.87 -3.79 -19.70
N GLU A 287 20.48 -3.90 -18.52
CA GLU A 287 21.51 -2.95 -18.06
C GLU A 287 22.81 -2.96 -18.89
N ASN A 288 22.97 -3.96 -19.77
CA ASN A 288 24.07 -4.08 -20.71
C ASN A 288 23.67 -3.68 -22.14
N GLY A 289 22.42 -3.25 -22.36
CA GLY A 289 21.92 -2.89 -23.69
C GLY A 289 21.48 -4.08 -24.53
N GLU A 290 21.30 -5.26 -23.93
CA GLU A 290 20.88 -6.47 -24.64
C GLU A 290 19.36 -6.65 -24.62
N PRO A 291 18.73 -7.11 -25.72
CA PRO A 291 17.31 -7.45 -25.78
C PRO A 291 16.85 -8.33 -24.62
N ILE A 292 15.90 -7.87 -23.81
CA ILE A 292 15.19 -8.72 -22.86
C ILE A 292 14.30 -9.66 -23.68
N VAL A 293 14.79 -10.88 -23.90
CA VAL A 293 14.00 -11.97 -24.46
C VAL A 293 12.95 -12.33 -23.41
N GLU A 294 11.66 -12.18 -23.74
CA GLU A 294 10.58 -12.73 -22.93
C GLU A 294 10.93 -14.19 -22.63
N PRO A 295 10.94 -14.61 -21.35
CA PRO A 295 11.21 -16.00 -21.04
C PRO A 295 10.19 -16.86 -21.81
N PRO A 296 10.62 -17.97 -22.45
CA PRO A 296 9.73 -18.81 -23.23
C PRO A 296 8.51 -19.13 -22.38
N ALA A 297 7.32 -19.01 -22.97
CA ALA A 297 6.04 -19.28 -22.34
C ALA A 297 6.17 -20.55 -21.50
N LEU A 298 6.26 -20.38 -20.19
CA LEU A 298 6.40 -21.48 -19.26
C LEU A 298 5.13 -22.31 -19.44
N GLU A 299 5.27 -23.48 -20.06
CA GLU A 299 4.25 -24.52 -20.01
C GLU A 299 3.76 -24.60 -18.58
N LYS A 300 2.43 -24.53 -18.40
CA LYS A 300 1.76 -24.64 -17.10
C LYS A 300 2.09 -25.99 -16.46
N ARG A 301 3.28 -26.14 -15.88
CA ARG A 301 3.56 -27.14 -14.86
C ARG A 301 2.94 -26.60 -13.59
N VAL A 302 1.85 -27.25 -13.20
CA VAL A 302 1.29 -27.15 -11.85
C VAL A 302 2.42 -27.51 -10.88
N TRP A 303 3.05 -26.49 -10.30
CA TRP A 303 3.94 -26.68 -9.17
C TRP A 303 3.06 -27.07 -7.99
N GLN A 304 2.95 -28.37 -7.74
CA GLN A 304 2.49 -28.85 -6.44
C GLN A 304 3.52 -28.38 -5.41
N PHE A 305 3.16 -27.35 -4.65
CA PHE A 305 3.95 -26.86 -3.54
C PHE A 305 4.13 -27.99 -2.52
N ASN A 306 5.33 -28.56 -2.46
CA ASN A 306 5.66 -29.57 -1.47
C ASN A 306 6.18 -28.89 -0.20
N ALA A 307 5.28 -28.67 0.75
CA ALA A 307 5.57 -28.08 2.05
C ALA A 307 6.66 -28.86 2.85
N ALA A 308 6.89 -30.15 2.54
CA ALA A 308 7.94 -30.92 3.19
C ALA A 308 9.37 -30.46 2.82
N SER A 309 9.53 -29.73 1.71
CA SER A 309 10.83 -29.18 1.29
C SER A 309 11.36 -28.04 2.18
N LEU A 310 10.54 -27.52 3.10
CA LEU A 310 10.90 -26.48 4.06
C LEU A 310 11.37 -27.02 5.42
N LYS A 311 11.29 -28.34 5.67
CA LYS A 311 11.82 -28.92 6.91
C LYS A 311 13.35 -28.99 6.87
N GLY A 312 14.01 -28.17 7.69
CA GLY A 312 15.43 -28.28 7.98
C GLY A 312 16.35 -27.25 7.32
N ARG A 313 15.81 -26.24 6.63
CA ARG A 313 16.60 -25.05 6.27
C ARG A 313 16.48 -24.02 7.38
N PRO A 314 17.59 -23.40 7.83
CA PRO A 314 17.49 -22.20 8.64
C PRO A 314 16.80 -21.15 7.76
N LEU A 315 15.53 -20.90 8.08
CA LEU A 315 14.87 -19.68 7.67
C LEU A 315 15.56 -18.59 8.48
N PHE A 316 16.13 -17.63 7.75
CA PHE A 316 16.81 -16.43 8.20
C PHE A 316 16.28 -15.91 9.51
#